data_AF-A0A3S5J708-F1
#
_entry.id   AF-A0A3S5J708-F1
#
_cell.length_a   1.000
_cell.length_b   1.000
_cell.length_c   1.000
_cell.angle_alpha   90.00
_cell.angle_beta   90.00
_cell.angle_gamma   90.00
#
_symmetry.space_group_name_H-M   'P 1'
#
loop_
_entity.id
_entity.type
_entity.pdbx_description
1 polymer ?
#
loop_
_entity_poly.entity_id
_entity_poly.type
_entity_poly.pdbx_seq_one_letter_code
_entity_poly.pdbx_strand_id
1 'polypeptide(L)'
;PKMMGIIGLLTLPPVIMSTIILLIVLAYAIGYIVNRPIEIKTKLQEYGFLGLGAYVSGTSLTGAPLIVPVVASRVKKHELRNTLFVLWWILTSIKLISFVIVGVDLQLIHHVWLLPCAFIGHLLGNRMHTYLVEQETPMFYRVLGVALVIVSLTGLIKPLVFG
;
A
#
# COMPACT_ATOMS: atom_id res chain seq x y z
N PRO A 1 -7.11 -30.31 -11.48
CA PRO A 1 -7.77 -30.59 -10.18
C PRO A 1 -6.90 -30.38 -8.92
N LYS A 2 -5.59 -30.68 -8.94
CA LYS A 2 -4.69 -30.50 -7.76
C LYS A 2 -4.04 -29.11 -7.62
N MET A 3 -3.89 -28.38 -8.73
CA MET A 3 -3.36 -27.00 -8.74
C MET A 3 -4.35 -25.99 -8.14
N MET A 4 -5.66 -26.24 -8.26
CA MET A 4 -6.71 -25.35 -7.73
C MET A 4 -6.74 -25.34 -6.20
N GLY A 5 -6.47 -26.48 -5.55
CA GLY A 5 -6.37 -26.58 -4.10
C GLY A 5 -5.09 -25.95 -3.52
N ILE A 6 -3.96 -26.07 -4.25
CA ILE A 6 -2.69 -25.45 -3.84
C ILE A 6 -2.72 -23.93 -4.07
N ILE A 7 -3.33 -23.45 -5.16
CA ILE A 7 -3.56 -22.03 -5.40
C ILE A 7 -4.55 -21.46 -4.36
N GLY A 8 -5.59 -22.21 -3.99
CA GLY A 8 -6.53 -21.85 -2.93
C GLY A 8 -5.93 -21.83 -1.51
N LEU A 9 -4.96 -22.70 -1.21
CA LEU A 9 -4.19 -22.68 0.06
C LEU A 9 -3.05 -21.63 0.06
N LEU A 10 -2.46 -21.33 -1.10
CA LEU A 10 -1.47 -20.26 -1.27
C LEU A 10 -2.12 -18.88 -1.29
N THR A 11 -3.42 -18.76 -1.58
CA THR A 11 -4.18 -17.52 -1.42
C THR A 11 -4.60 -17.36 0.03
N LEU A 12 -3.89 -16.51 0.77
CA LEU A 12 -4.29 -16.11 2.11
C LEU A 12 -5.71 -15.54 2.07
N PRO A 13 -6.60 -15.93 3.01
CA PRO A 13 -7.92 -15.34 3.13
C PRO A 13 -7.84 -13.81 3.12
N PRO A 14 -8.69 -13.11 2.34
CA PRO A 14 -8.65 -11.64 2.24
C PRO A 14 -8.71 -10.93 3.59
N VAL A 15 -9.45 -11.49 4.54
CA VAL A 15 -9.54 -11.00 5.94
C VAL A 15 -8.17 -11.03 6.63
N ILE A 16 -7.41 -12.12 6.47
CA ILE A 16 -6.08 -12.26 7.08
C ILE A 16 -5.09 -11.29 6.43
N MET A 17 -5.10 -11.17 5.10
CA MET A 17 -4.25 -10.20 4.39
C MET A 17 -4.53 -8.77 4.84
N SER A 18 -5.81 -8.37 4.85
CA SER A 18 -6.23 -7.03 5.27
C SER A 18 -5.83 -6.77 6.73
N THR A 19 -6.05 -7.74 7.62
CA THR A 19 -5.65 -7.65 9.04
C THR A 19 -4.16 -7.41 9.19
N ILE A 20 -3.31 -8.18 8.48
CA ILE A 20 -1.84 -8.01 8.53
C ILE A 20 -1.44 -6.62 8.05
N ILE A 21 -1.98 -6.15 6.92
CA ILE A 21 -1.69 -4.83 6.38
C ILE A 21 -2.08 -3.73 7.38
N LEU A 22 -3.30 -3.82 7.94
CA LEU A 22 -3.80 -2.80 8.87
C LEU A 22 -3.01 -2.76 10.17
N LEU A 23 -2.55 -3.91 10.69
CA LEU A 23 -1.66 -3.96 11.85
C LEU A 23 -0.31 -3.29 11.56
N ILE A 24 0.25 -3.51 10.38
CA ILE A 24 1.51 -2.88 9.96
C ILE A 24 1.32 -1.37 9.81
N VAL A 25 0.25 -0.94 9.13
CA VAL A 25 -0.10 0.49 9.02
C VAL A 25 -0.33 1.12 10.40
N LEU A 26 -0.98 0.40 11.32
CA LEU A 26 -1.18 0.86 12.69
C LEU A 26 0.16 1.03 13.44
N ALA A 27 1.10 0.10 13.28
CA ALA A 27 2.43 0.22 13.85
C ALA A 27 3.18 1.46 13.30
N TYR A 28 3.07 1.73 11.99
CA TYR A 28 3.62 2.96 11.39
C TYR A 28 2.95 4.22 11.94
N ALA A 29 1.64 4.19 12.08
CA ALA A 29 0.85 5.29 12.60
C ALA A 29 1.30 5.69 14.02
N ILE A 30 1.52 4.68 14.88
CA ILE A 30 2.11 4.87 16.21
C ILE A 30 3.52 5.45 16.11
N GLY A 31 4.36 4.92 15.21
CA GLY A 31 5.70 5.46 14.95
C GLY A 31 5.69 6.94 14.56
N TYR A 32 4.74 7.37 13.73
CA TYR A 32 4.58 8.79 13.38
C TYR A 32 4.13 9.65 14.56
N ILE A 33 3.25 9.14 15.43
CA ILE A 33 2.80 9.88 16.63
C ILE A 33 3.98 10.12 17.60
N VAL A 34 4.82 9.10 17.77
CA VAL A 34 5.97 9.10 18.69
C VAL A 34 7.22 9.74 18.04
N ASN A 35 7.15 10.19 16.78
CA ASN A 35 8.29 10.68 15.99
C ASN A 35 9.45 9.67 15.88
N ARG A 36 9.14 8.37 15.94
CA ARG A 36 10.10 7.27 15.74
C ARG A 36 9.53 6.31 14.70
N PRO A 37 9.69 6.61 13.39
CA PRO A 37 9.24 5.72 12.34
C PRO A 37 9.95 4.36 12.44
N ILE A 38 9.27 3.30 12.01
CA ILE A 38 9.84 1.95 12.02
C ILE A 38 10.94 1.88 10.96
N GLU A 39 12.16 1.61 11.39
CA GLU A 39 13.31 1.41 10.52
C GLU A 39 13.57 -0.08 10.28
N ILE A 40 13.85 -0.41 9.02
CA ILE A 40 14.30 -1.76 8.65
C ILE A 40 15.78 -1.89 8.97
N LYS A 41 16.15 -2.79 9.89
CA LYS A 41 17.54 -2.93 10.37
C LYS A 41 18.25 -4.16 9.83
N THR A 42 17.51 -5.20 9.43
CA THR A 42 18.11 -6.49 9.03
C THR A 42 17.71 -6.90 7.62
N LYS A 43 18.60 -7.64 6.94
CA LYS A 43 18.33 -8.22 5.61
C LYS A 43 17.11 -9.15 5.62
N LEU A 44 16.89 -9.87 6.71
CA LEU A 44 15.72 -10.75 6.87
C LEU A 44 14.41 -9.94 6.87
N GLN A 45 14.38 -8.80 7.57
CA GLN A 45 13.23 -7.91 7.54
C GLN A 45 12.99 -7.35 6.14
N GLU A 46 14.04 -6.93 5.42
CA GLU A 46 13.90 -6.45 4.03
C GLU A 46 13.25 -7.50 3.13
N TYR A 47 13.77 -8.74 3.13
CA TYR A 47 13.23 -9.82 2.31
C TYR A 47 11.81 -10.21 2.74
N GLY A 48 11.52 -10.22 4.04
CA GLY A 48 10.17 -10.48 4.55
C GLY A 48 9.15 -9.44 4.08
N PHE A 49 9.46 -8.15 4.25
CA PHE A 49 8.59 -7.05 3.83
C PHE A 49 8.43 -6.99 2.30
N LEU A 50 9.50 -7.20 1.52
CA LEU A 50 9.42 -7.26 0.06
C LEU A 50 8.64 -8.48 -0.43
N GLY A 51 8.88 -9.65 0.14
CA GLY A 51 8.18 -10.88 -0.24
C GLY A 51 6.68 -10.81 0.06
N LEU A 52 6.32 -10.40 1.28
CA LEU A 52 4.92 -10.19 1.65
C LEU A 52 4.29 -9.06 0.85
N GLY A 53 5.01 -7.95 0.63
CA GLY A 53 4.56 -6.84 -0.18
C GLY A 53 4.28 -7.23 -1.63
N ALA A 54 5.18 -7.98 -2.26
CA ALA A 54 5.01 -8.49 -3.62
C ALA A 54 3.81 -9.42 -3.73
N TYR A 55 3.66 -10.34 -2.77
CA TYR A 55 2.52 -11.25 -2.70
C TYR A 55 1.18 -10.50 -2.56
N VAL A 56 1.07 -9.61 -1.56
CA VAL A 56 -0.15 -8.82 -1.29
C VAL A 56 -0.46 -7.86 -2.44
N SER A 57 0.57 -7.27 -3.05
CA SER A 57 0.38 -6.41 -4.24
C SER A 57 -0.12 -7.21 -5.44
N GLY A 58 0.38 -8.43 -5.64
CA GLY A 58 -0.08 -9.32 -6.70
C GLY A 58 -1.55 -9.71 -6.53
N THR A 59 -1.95 -10.11 -5.32
CA THR A 59 -3.33 -10.55 -5.04
C THR A 59 -4.31 -9.37 -5.02
N SER A 60 -4.01 -8.33 -4.24
CA SER A 60 -5.00 -7.30 -3.85
C SER A 60 -4.59 -5.87 -4.17
N LEU A 61 -3.43 -5.62 -4.81
CA LEU A 61 -2.89 -4.28 -5.11
C LEU A 61 -2.64 -3.39 -3.88
N THR A 62 -2.65 -3.95 -2.67
CA THR A 62 -2.52 -3.22 -1.39
C THR A 62 -1.17 -3.43 -0.71
N GLY A 63 -0.15 -3.87 -1.45
CA GLY A 63 1.18 -4.18 -0.90
C GLY A 63 2.04 -2.95 -0.55
N ALA A 64 1.59 -1.73 -0.89
CA ALA A 64 2.38 -0.52 -0.71
C ALA A 64 2.90 -0.30 0.73
N PRO A 65 2.09 -0.46 1.81
CA PRO A 65 2.57 -0.27 3.18
C PRO A 65 3.70 -1.21 3.60
N LEU A 66 3.81 -2.38 2.96
CA LEU A 66 4.88 -3.35 3.19
C LEU A 66 6.15 -2.99 2.42
N ILE A 67 6.02 -2.42 1.21
CA ILE A 67 7.15 -2.14 0.31
C ILE A 67 7.82 -0.81 0.63
N VAL A 68 7.03 0.23 0.95
CA VAL A 68 7.49 1.60 1.28
C VAL A 68 8.69 1.64 2.25
N PRO A 69 8.68 0.97 3.42
CA PRO A 69 9.80 1.04 4.38
C PRO A 69 11.12 0.52 3.81
N VAL A 70 11.08 -0.50 2.94
CA VAL A 70 12.27 -1.09 2.34
C VAL A 70 12.82 -0.21 1.21
N VAL A 71 11.93 0.46 0.47
CA VAL A 71 12.36 1.41 -0.57
C VAL A 71 12.86 2.72 0.06
N ALA A 72 12.21 3.18 1.13
CA ALA A 72 12.60 4.37 1.87
C ALA A 72 13.99 4.27 2.53
N SER A 73 14.45 3.05 2.87
CA SER A 73 15.81 2.83 3.37
C SER A 73 16.89 2.84 2.27
N ARG A 74 16.49 2.76 0.98
CA ARG A 74 17.41 2.61 -0.16
C ARG A 74 17.39 3.80 -1.13
N VAL A 75 16.30 4.55 -1.14
CA VAL A 75 16.04 5.65 -2.07
C VAL A 75 15.99 6.97 -1.30
N LYS A 76 16.56 8.03 -1.88
CA LYS A 76 16.50 9.37 -1.30
C LYS A 76 15.04 9.81 -1.16
N LYS A 77 14.70 10.52 -0.09
CA LYS A 77 13.33 10.97 0.24
C LYS A 77 12.59 11.61 -0.96
N HIS A 78 13.28 12.41 -1.78
CA HIS A 78 12.69 13.07 -2.94
C HIS A 78 12.31 12.12 -4.09
N GLU A 79 13.09 11.05 -4.30
CA GLU A 79 12.82 10.04 -5.35
C GLU A 79 11.86 8.94 -4.90
N LEU A 80 11.56 8.86 -3.60
CA LEU A 80 10.76 7.78 -3.03
C LEU A 80 9.36 7.70 -3.67
N ARG A 81 8.65 8.83 -3.78
CA ARG A 81 7.31 8.87 -4.39
C ARG A 81 7.35 8.44 -5.86
N ASN A 82 8.29 8.99 -6.62
CA ASN A 82 8.41 8.69 -8.04
C ASN A 82 8.71 7.19 -8.25
N THR A 83 9.61 6.65 -7.44
CA THR A 83 9.95 5.22 -7.47
C THR A 83 8.74 4.34 -7.16
N LEU A 84 8.00 4.65 -6.09
CA LEU A 84 6.80 3.89 -5.71
C LEU A 84 5.67 4.04 -6.73
N PHE A 85 5.52 5.21 -7.34
CA PHE A 85 4.53 5.46 -8.39
C PHE A 85 4.84 4.67 -9.66
N VAL A 86 6.11 4.64 -10.09
CA VAL A 86 6.56 3.84 -11.23
C VAL A 86 6.36 2.34 -10.93
N LEU A 87 6.72 1.89 -9.73
CA LEU A 87 6.50 0.51 -9.31
C LEU A 87 5.00 0.15 -9.36
N TRP A 88 4.13 1.01 -8.84
CA TRP A 88 2.68 0.81 -8.90
C TRP A 88 2.17 0.72 -10.35
N TRP A 89 2.63 1.61 -11.23
CA TRP A 89 2.28 1.59 -12.65
C TRP A 89 2.68 0.28 -13.34
N ILE A 90 3.91 -0.20 -13.11
CA ILE A 90 4.40 -1.46 -13.67
C ILE A 90 3.52 -2.63 -13.19
N LEU A 91 3.30 -2.75 -11.88
CA LEU A 91 2.53 -3.85 -11.30
C LEU A 91 1.07 -3.84 -11.77
N THR A 92 0.45 -2.65 -11.82
CA THR A 92 -0.94 -2.49 -12.26
C THR A 92 -1.08 -2.79 -13.75
N SER A 93 -0.11 -2.38 -14.58
CA SER A 93 -0.13 -2.66 -16.02
C SER A 93 -0.04 -4.15 -16.31
N ILE A 94 0.86 -4.87 -15.64
CA ILE A 94 0.98 -6.34 -15.77
C ILE A 94 -0.34 -7.03 -15.39
N LYS A 95 -0.99 -6.58 -14.32
CA LYS A 95 -2.25 -7.14 -13.86
C LYS A 95 -3.42 -6.86 -14.81
N LEU A 96 -3.51 -5.65 -15.36
CA LEU A 96 -4.49 -5.29 -16.37
C LEU A 96 -4.33 -6.14 -17.63
N ILE A 97 -3.10 -6.33 -18.11
CA ILE A 97 -2.80 -7.22 -19.25
C ILE A 97 -3.24 -8.65 -18.95
N SER A 98 -2.96 -9.16 -17.74
CA SER A 98 -3.38 -10.50 -17.32
C SER A 98 -4.91 -10.66 -17.35
N PHE A 99 -5.66 -9.64 -16.94
CA PHE A 99 -7.12 -9.64 -17.01
C PHE A 99 -7.65 -9.63 -18.44
N VAL A 100 -7.02 -8.89 -19.35
CA VAL A 100 -7.35 -8.93 -20.79
C VAL A 100 -7.16 -10.33 -21.36
N ILE A 101 -6.03 -10.99 -21.06
CA ILE A 101 -5.72 -12.35 -21.55
C ILE A 101 -6.74 -13.37 -21.03
N VAL A 102 -7.18 -13.23 -19.78
CA VAL A 102 -8.18 -14.12 -19.16
C VAL A 102 -9.62 -13.79 -19.62
N GLY A 103 -9.82 -12.71 -20.39
CA GLY A 103 -11.13 -12.31 -20.90
C GLY A 103 -12.02 -11.64 -19.85
N VAL A 104 -11.43 -11.05 -18.80
CA VAL A 104 -12.18 -10.30 -17.79
C VAL A 104 -12.56 -8.93 -18.36
N ASP A 105 -13.83 -8.55 -18.26
CA ASP A 105 -14.28 -7.21 -18.65
C ASP A 105 -13.67 -6.15 -17.71
N LEU A 106 -12.93 -5.22 -18.30
CA LEU A 106 -12.26 -4.14 -17.58
C LEU A 106 -13.19 -2.97 -17.26
N GLN A 107 -14.41 -2.95 -17.79
CA GLN A 107 -15.35 -1.83 -17.61
C GLN A 107 -14.68 -0.48 -17.89
N LEU A 108 -14.10 -0.36 -19.09
CA LEU A 108 -13.26 0.79 -19.49
C LEU A 108 -14.00 2.13 -19.36
N ILE A 109 -15.32 2.15 -19.55
CA ILE A 109 -16.13 3.37 -19.45
C ILE A 109 -16.01 4.01 -18.06
N HIS A 110 -16.04 3.22 -16.98
CA HIS A 110 -15.95 3.73 -15.61
C HIS A 110 -14.53 4.22 -15.31
N HIS A 111 -13.52 3.55 -15.86
CA HIS A 111 -12.13 3.95 -15.71
C HIS A 111 -11.84 5.32 -16.36
N VAL A 112 -12.46 5.61 -17.52
CA VAL A 112 -12.32 6.93 -18.17
C VAL A 112 -12.85 8.06 -17.29
N TRP A 113 -13.96 7.84 -16.57
CA TRP A 113 -14.48 8.83 -15.62
C TRP A 113 -13.62 8.98 -14.35
N LEU A 114 -12.88 7.94 -13.97
CA LEU A 114 -11.94 7.99 -12.84
C LEU A 114 -10.63 8.69 -13.20
N LEU A 115 -10.22 8.73 -14.47
CA LEU A 115 -9.01 9.42 -14.92
C LEU A 115 -8.93 10.90 -14.49
N PRO A 116 -9.95 11.76 -14.70
CA PRO A 116 -9.89 13.14 -14.23
C PRO A 116 -9.80 13.23 -12.71
N CYS A 117 -10.52 12.37 -11.96
CA CYS A 117 -10.41 12.32 -10.50
C CYS A 117 -9.00 11.92 -10.04
N ALA A 118 -8.40 10.91 -10.69
CA ALA A 118 -7.05 10.46 -10.42
C ALA A 118 -6.01 11.55 -10.77
N PHE A 119 -6.23 12.28 -11.86
CA PHE A 119 -5.36 13.39 -12.27
C PHE A 119 -5.38 14.54 -11.25
N ILE A 120 -6.57 14.94 -10.79
CA ILE A 120 -6.72 15.95 -9.72
C ILE A 120 -6.06 15.46 -8.44
N GLY A 121 -6.31 14.21 -8.04
CA GLY A 121 -5.66 13.60 -6.88
C GLY A 121 -4.14 13.57 -6.99
N HIS A 122 -3.60 13.31 -8.18
CA HIS A 122 -2.15 13.34 -8.44
C HIS A 122 -1.57 14.75 -8.31
N LEU A 123 -2.24 15.77 -8.84
CA LEU A 123 -1.85 17.18 -8.70
C LEU A 123 -1.82 17.61 -7.23
N LEU A 124 -2.91 17.33 -6.50
CA LEU A 124 -3.01 17.62 -5.07
C LEU A 124 -1.94 16.86 -4.27
N GLY A 125 -1.76 15.57 -4.56
CA GLY A 125 -0.75 14.73 -3.92
C GLY A 125 0.67 15.22 -4.18
N ASN A 126 0.99 15.69 -5.39
CA ASN A 126 2.30 16.26 -5.71
C ASN A 126 2.55 17.55 -4.90
N ARG A 127 1.56 18.44 -4.83
CA ARG A 127 1.66 19.68 -4.05
C ARG A 127 1.81 19.42 -2.56
N MET A 128 1.02 18.48 -2.02
CA MET A 128 1.11 18.06 -0.62
C MET A 128 2.46 17.41 -0.33
N HIS A 129 2.96 16.57 -1.23
CA HIS A 129 4.27 15.92 -1.08
C HIS A 129 5.42 16.93 -1.07
N THR A 130 5.43 17.92 -1.97
CA THR A 130 6.45 18.98 -1.96
C THR A 130 6.40 19.77 -0.66
N TYR A 131 5.21 20.20 -0.23
CA TYR A 131 5.03 20.89 1.04
C TYR A 131 5.53 20.06 2.24
N LEU A 132 5.28 18.75 2.22
CA LEU A 132 5.71 17.79 3.23
C LEU A 132 7.23 17.65 3.35
N VAL A 133 7.89 17.52 2.20
CA VAL A 133 9.36 17.38 2.13
C VAL A 133 10.04 18.68 2.55
N GLU A 134 9.46 19.84 2.26
CA GLU A 134 10.02 21.15 2.62
C GLU A 134 9.84 21.51 4.10
N GLN A 135 8.71 21.14 4.71
CA GLN A 135 8.36 21.60 6.06
C GLN A 135 8.84 20.69 7.19
N GLU A 136 9.09 19.39 6.95
CA GLU A 136 9.47 18.35 7.94
C GLU A 136 8.87 18.54 9.36
N THR A 137 7.63 19.01 9.48
CA THR A 137 7.09 19.39 10.79
C THR A 137 6.59 18.15 11.54
N PRO A 138 7.03 17.93 12.79
CA PRO A 138 6.59 16.77 13.59
C PRO A 138 5.08 16.80 13.90
N MET A 139 4.46 17.99 13.90
CA MET A 139 3.01 18.12 14.06
C MET A 139 2.24 17.48 12.89
N PHE A 140 2.71 17.65 11.66
CA PHE A 140 2.07 17.05 10.49
C PHE A 140 2.08 15.52 10.57
N TYR A 141 3.25 14.92 10.87
CA TYR A 141 3.38 13.47 11.00
C TYR A 141 2.48 12.91 12.11
N ARG A 142 2.33 13.63 13.22
CA ARG A 142 1.38 13.26 14.28
C ARG A 142 -0.06 13.26 13.80
N VAL A 143 -0.50 14.29 13.07
CA VAL A 143 -1.87 14.34 12.51
C VAL A 143 -2.11 13.18 11.55
N LEU A 144 -1.15 12.91 10.67
CA LEU A 144 -1.19 11.78 9.74
C LEU A 144 -1.25 10.43 10.49
N GLY A 145 -0.43 10.28 11.53
CA GLY A 145 -0.45 9.12 12.40
C GLY A 145 -1.81 8.91 13.07
N VAL A 146 -2.41 9.95 13.66
CA VAL A 146 -3.75 9.86 14.27
C VAL A 146 -4.81 9.44 13.24
N ALA A 147 -4.79 10.03 12.05
CA ALA A 147 -5.71 9.66 10.97
C ALA A 147 -5.55 8.18 10.58
N LEU A 148 -4.30 7.70 10.44
CA LEU A 148 -4.01 6.29 10.14
C LEU A 148 -4.44 5.35 11.26
N VAL A 149 -4.28 5.73 12.54
CA VAL A 149 -4.78 4.94 13.67
C VAL A 149 -6.30 4.76 13.57
N ILE A 150 -7.05 5.84 13.33
CA ILE A 150 -8.51 5.80 13.22
C ILE A 150 -8.94 4.88 12.06
N VAL A 151 -8.31 5.04 10.89
CA VAL A 151 -8.63 4.21 9.71
C VAL A 151 -8.26 2.74 9.95
N SER A 152 -7.11 2.46 10.56
CA SER A 152 -6.70 1.08 10.86
C SER A 152 -7.60 0.41 11.90
N LEU A 153 -7.97 1.10 12.97
CA LEU A 153 -8.88 0.57 13.99
C LEU A 153 -10.27 0.30 13.41
N THR A 154 -10.83 1.24 12.66
CA THR A 154 -12.13 1.04 12.01
C THR A 154 -12.10 -0.13 11.03
N GLY A 155 -11.01 -0.27 10.25
CA GLY A 155 -10.81 -1.40 9.35
C GLY A 155 -10.67 -2.75 10.06
N LEU A 156 -10.05 -2.80 11.24
CA LEU A 156 -9.89 -4.02 12.04
C LEU A 156 -11.18 -4.41 12.79
N ILE A 157 -11.94 -3.43 13.28
CA ILE A 157 -13.18 -3.66 14.05
C ILE A 157 -14.31 -4.14 13.14
N LYS A 158 -14.42 -3.60 11.92
CA LYS A 158 -15.50 -3.93 10.98
C LYS A 158 -15.71 -5.44 10.76
N PRO A 159 -14.69 -6.25 10.42
CA PRO A 159 -14.86 -7.70 10.26
C PRO A 159 -15.08 -8.46 11.58
N LEU A 160 -14.76 -7.89 12.74
CA LEU A 160 -15.01 -8.52 14.05
C LEU A 160 -16.44 -8.28 14.55
N VAL A 161 -17.07 -7.16 14.16
CA VAL A 161 -18.42 -6.78 14.57
C VAL A 161 -19.49 -7.24 13.58
N PHE A 162 -19.15 -7.32 12.29
CA PHE A 162 -20.09 -7.64 11.20
C PHE A 162 -19.71 -8.90 10.40
N GLY A 163 -18.73 -9.68 10.87
CA GLY A 163 -18.31 -10.95 10.27
C GLY A 163 -18.82 -12.14 11.08
#